data_AF-J2N887-F1
#
_entry.id   AF-J2N887-F1
#
_cell.length_a   1.000
_cell.length_b   1.000
_cell.length_c   1.000
_cell.angle_alpha   90.00
_cell.angle_beta   90.00
_cell.angle_gamma   90.00
#
_symmetry.space_group_name_H-M   'P 1'
#
loop_
_entity.id
_entity.type
_entity.pdbx_description
1 polymer ?
#
loop_
_entity_poly.entity_id
_entity_poly.type
_entity_poly.pdbx_seq_one_letter_code
_entity_poly.pdbx_strand_id
1 'polypeptide(L)' 'MAKTGRPPRVMPEHYPIVVSPVRASPLSSQAGLMELFLAETGISCHSATFAAALKLAGVVRIKPKLKREFEPPARRKE' A
#
# COMPACT_ATOMS: atom_id res chain seq x y z
N MET A 1 -11.34 -12.38 33.12
CA MET A 1 -10.71 -12.66 31.81
C MET A 1 -10.78 -11.40 30.96
N ALA A 2 -9.65 -10.72 30.76
CA ALA A 2 -9.60 -9.53 29.90
C ALA A 2 -9.94 -9.96 28.46
N LYS A 3 -10.92 -9.31 27.84
CA LYS A 3 -11.25 -9.52 26.42
C LYS A 3 -10.03 -9.08 25.60
N THR A 4 -9.22 -10.04 25.16
CA THR A 4 -8.18 -9.90 24.13
C THR A 4 -8.83 -9.58 22.80
N GLY A 5 -9.37 -8.36 22.68
CA GLY A 5 -10.36 -7.99 21.66
C GLY A 5 -9.84 -7.06 20.57
N ARG A 6 -8.53 -6.81 20.47
CA ARG A 6 -7.97 -6.13 19.30
C ARG A 6 -6.53 -6.59 19.07
N PRO A 7 -6.16 -7.09 17.87
CA PRO A 7 -4.77 -7.29 17.53
C PRO A 7 -4.00 -5.97 17.69
N PRO A 8 -2.69 -6.03 18.00
CA PRO A 8 -1.86 -4.84 18.13
C PRO A 8 -2.04 -3.97 16.89
N ARG A 9 -2.48 -2.73 17.09
CA ARG A 9 -2.66 -1.78 15.99
C ARG A 9 -1.27 -1.53 15.39
N VAL A 10 -1.21 -1.25 14.09
CA VAL A 10 0.00 -0.67 13.50
C VAL A 10 0.21 0.69 14.14
N MET A 11 1.06 0.73 15.16
CA MET A 11 1.43 1.94 15.89
C MET A 11 2.41 2.80 15.08
N PRO A 12 2.54 4.10 15.39
CA PRO A 12 3.48 4.99 14.71
C PRO A 12 4.94 4.51 14.72
N GLU A 13 5.33 3.79 15.78
CA GLU A 13 6.65 3.15 15.91
C GLU A 13 6.92 2.10 14.82
N HIS A 14 5.89 1.53 14.21
CA HIS A 14 6.02 0.55 13.14
C HIS A 14 6.07 1.18 11.74
N TYR A 15 5.81 2.48 11.59
CA TYR A 15 5.77 3.13 10.28
C TYR A 15 7.09 3.05 9.50
N PRO A 16 8.28 3.20 10.13
CA PRO A 16 9.55 2.98 9.43
C PRO A 16 9.69 1.56 8.87
N ILE A 17 9.16 0.57 9.60
CA ILE A 17 9.20 -0.85 9.21
C ILE A 17 8.24 -1.12 8.05
N VAL A 18 7.10 -0.42 8.01
CA VAL A 18 6.15 -0.47 6.88
C VAL A 18 6.76 0.16 5.61
N VAL A 19 7.61 1.19 5.75
CA VAL A 19 8.23 1.91 4.63
C VAL A 19 9.41 1.15 4.03
N SER A 20 10.15 0.40 4.83
CA SER A 20 11.31 -0.39 4.38
C SER A 20 11.01 -1.32 3.18
N PRO A 21 9.99 -2.21 3.22
CA PRO A 21 9.67 -3.10 2.10
C PRO A 21 9.10 -2.34 0.90
N VAL A 22 8.48 -1.18 1.10
CA VAL A 22 8.04 -0.30 0.00
C VAL A 22 9.24 0.28 -0.74
N ARG A 23 10.30 0.68 -0.03
CA ARG A 23 11.52 1.21 -0.65
C ARG A 23 12.29 0.12 -1.40
N ALA A 24 12.35 -1.09 -0.84
CA ALA A 24 13.01 -2.23 -1.48
C ALA A 24 12.25 -2.70 -2.73
N SER A 25 10.91 -2.74 -2.66
CA SER A 25 10.06 -3.27 -3.73
C SER A 25 8.84 -2.35 -3.97
N PRO A 26 9.01 -1.19 -4.61
CA PRO A 26 7.96 -0.17 -4.76
C PRO A 26 6.79 -0.60 -5.66
N LEU A 27 6.98 -1.65 -6.47
CA LEU A 27 5.96 -2.20 -7.36
C LEU A 27 5.17 -3.37 -6.74
N SER A 28 5.56 -3.82 -5.54
CA SER A 28 4.89 -4.93 -4.86
C SER A 28 3.41 -4.65 -4.63
N SER A 29 2.62 -5.71 -4.68
CA SER A 29 1.21 -5.64 -4.29
C SER A 29 1.09 -5.34 -2.80
N GLN A 30 -0.05 -4.77 -2.40
CA GLN A 30 -0.31 -4.50 -0.98
C GLN A 30 -0.25 -5.78 -0.14
N ALA A 31 -0.71 -6.92 -0.68
CA ALA A 31 -0.63 -8.21 0.00
C ALA A 31 0.82 -8.65 0.23
N GLY A 32 1.70 -8.52 -0.78
CA GLY A 32 3.12 -8.87 -0.61
C GLY A 32 3.84 -7.96 0.40
N LEU A 33 3.49 -6.67 0.44
CA LEU A 33 4.01 -5.77 1.47
C LEU A 33 3.52 -6.14 2.89
N MET A 34 2.29 -6.64 3.01
CA MET A 34 1.75 -7.11 4.28
C MET A 34 2.40 -8.42 4.75
N GLU A 35 2.71 -9.34 3.85
CA GLU A 35 3.46 -10.56 4.17
C GLU A 35 4.86 -10.24 4.67
N LEU A 36 5.56 -9.31 4.03
CA LEU A 36 6.87 -8.84 4.49
C LEU A 36 6.77 -8.16 5.86
N PHE A 37 5.76 -7.33 6.06
CA PHE A 37 5.52 -6.69 7.37
C PHE A 37 5.21 -7.71 8.47
N LEU A 38 4.41 -8.74 8.17
CA LEU A 38 4.11 -9.82 9.09
C LEU A 38 5.35 -10.65 9.41
N ALA A 39 6.19 -10.94 8.41
CA ALA A 39 7.44 -11.67 8.61
C ALA A 39 8.43 -10.90 9.50
N GLU A 40 8.50 -9.56 9.33
CA GLU A 40 9.43 -8.71 10.07
C GLU A 40 8.96 -8.40 11.50
N THR A 41 7.67 -8.19 11.71
CA THR A 41 7.12 -7.72 13.00
C THR A 41 6.30 -8.76 13.76
N GLY A 42 5.89 -9.83 13.12
CA GLY A 42 4.91 -10.79 13.65
C GLY A 42 3.48 -10.24 13.78
N ILE A 43 3.23 -9.00 13.33
CA ILE A 43 1.93 -8.34 13.48
C ILE A 43 1.06 -8.58 12.25
N SER A 44 -0.03 -9.32 12.45
CA SER A 44 -1.11 -9.42 11.47
C SER A 44 -2.06 -8.23 11.59
N CYS A 45 -2.37 -7.58 10.47
CA CYS A 45 -3.34 -6.49 10.43
C CYS A 45 -4.24 -6.59 9.19
N HIS A 46 -5.44 -6.00 9.29
CA HIS A 46 -6.35 -5.93 8.16
C HIS A 46 -5.79 -5.01 7.05
N SER A 47 -6.09 -5.33 5.79
CA SER A 47 -5.59 -4.60 4.62
C SER A 47 -5.92 -3.11 4.67
N ALA A 48 -7.12 -2.74 5.12
CA ALA A 48 -7.51 -1.33 5.29
C ALA A 48 -6.65 -0.61 6.36
N THR A 49 -6.30 -1.29 7.45
CA THR A 49 -5.42 -0.74 8.50
C THR A 49 -4.01 -0.54 7.97
N PHE A 50 -3.50 -1.50 7.21
CA PHE A 50 -2.18 -1.40 6.58
C PHE A 50 -2.13 -0.26 5.57
N ALA A 51 -3.17 -0.09 4.73
CA ALA A 51 -3.28 1.04 3.81
C ALA A 51 -3.36 2.39 4.53
N ALA A 52 -4.04 2.46 5.68
CA ALA A 52 -4.04 3.67 6.50
C ALA A 52 -2.65 3.96 7.07
N ALA A 53 -1.93 2.94 7.56
CA ALA A 53 -0.56 3.08 8.05
C ALA A 53 0.41 3.55 6.95
N LEU A 54 0.31 3.00 5.74
CA LEU A 54 1.09 3.44 4.58
C LEU A 54 0.88 4.93 4.30
N LYS A 55 -0.38 5.39 4.28
CA LYS A 55 -0.70 6.82 4.10
C LYS A 55 -0.13 7.69 5.21
N LEU A 56 -0.27 7.27 6.47
CA LEU A 56 0.29 7.99 7.63
C LEU A 56 1.82 8.03 7.61
N ALA A 57 2.46 6.98 7.07
CA ALA A 57 3.89 6.92 6.83
C ALA A 57 4.35 7.70 5.57
N GLY A 58 3.45 8.44 4.91
CA GLY A 58 3.77 9.22 3.71
C GLY A 58 3.90 8.40 2.42
N VAL A 59 3.57 7.10 2.46
CA VAL A 59 3.58 6.22 1.28
C VAL A 59 2.23 6.30 0.57
N VAL A 60 2.23 6.90 -0.61
CA VAL A 60 1.05 6.99 -1.47
C VAL A 60 1.37 6.32 -2.81
N ARG A 61 0.51 5.40 -3.23
CA ARG A 61 0.62 4.78 -4.55
C ARG A 61 0.12 5.78 -5.60
N ILE A 62 1.04 6.34 -6.36
CA ILE A 62 0.69 7.18 -7.51
C ILE A 62 0.32 6.23 -8.65
N LYS A 63 -0.95 6.20 -9.07
CA LYS A 63 -1.28 5.62 -10.37
C LYS A 63 -0.68 6.56 -11.41
N PRO A 64 0.24 6.11 -12.29
CA PRO A 64 0.61 6.93 -13.42
C PRO A 64 -0.67 7.19 -14.20
N LYS A 65 -1.08 8.47 -14.28
CA LYS A 65 -2.09 8.87 -15.26
C LYS A 65 -1.42 8.64 -16.61
N LEU A 66 -1.63 7.48 -17.19
CA LEU A 66 -1.32 7.25 -18.59
C LEU A 66 -2.19 8.27 -19.34
N LYS A 67 -1.61 9.40 -19.74
CA LYS A 67 -2.23 10.31 -20.68
C LYS A 67 -2.32 9.51 -21.96
N ARG A 68 -3.43 8.79 -22.17
CA ARG A 68 -3.80 8.35 -23.51
C ARG A 68 -3.93 9.65 -24.30
N GLU A 69 -2.96 9.92 -25.17
CA GLU A 69 -3.15 10.92 -26.20
C GLU A 69 -4.42 10.51 -26.94
N PHE A 70 -5.44 11.34 -26.84
CA PHE A 70 -6.66 11.14 -27.61
C PHE A 70 -6.27 11.35 -29.07
N GLU A 71 -6.07 10.26 -29.79
CA GLU A 71 -5.96 10.29 -31.24
C GLU A 71 -7.39 10.52 -31.78
N PRO A 72 -7.69 11.69 -32.36
CA PRO A 72 -8.99 11.90 -32.98
C PRO A 72 -9.14 10.88 -34.13
N PRO A 73 -10.31 10.24 -34.29
CA PRO A 73 -10.51 9.30 -35.38
C PRO A 73 -10.20 10.00 -36.70
N ALA A 74 -9.32 9.41 -37.51
CA ALA A 74 -8.98 9.92 -38.83
C ALA A 74 -10.28 10.19 -39.59
N ARG A 75 -10.49 11.46 -39.94
CA ARG A 75 -11.65 11.94 -40.69
C ARG A 75 -11.68 11.12 -41.98
N ARG A 76 -12.59 10.15 -42.09
CA ARG A 76 -12.86 9.46 -43.36
C ARG A 76 -13.18 10.55 -44.38
N LYS A 77 -12.26 10.80 -45.30
CA LYS A 77 -12.53 11.53 -46.52
C LYS A 77 -13.13 10.52 -47.50
N GLU A 78 -14.29 10.92 -48.00
CA GLU A 78 -15.00 10.44 -49.21
C GLU A 78 -15.53 9.01 -49.21
#